data_AF-A0A6S6SUS8-F1
#
_entry.id   AF-A0A6S6SUS8-F1
#
_cell.length_a   1.000
_cell.length_b   1.000
_cell.length_c   1.000
_cell.angle_alpha   90.00
_cell.angle_beta   90.00
_cell.angle_gamma   90.00
#
_symmetry.space_group_name_H-M   'P 1'
#
loop_
_entity.id
_entity.type
_entity.pdbx_description
1 polymer ?
#
loop_
_entity_poly.entity_id
_entity_poly.type
_entity_poly.pdbx_seq_one_letter_code
_entity_poly.pdbx_strand_id
1 'polypeptide(L)'
;MQGKIMVTYSLICDNDNYLEVSMKQILENEKIVKLLKSEFLKGVRNLNVESSMDDATIILSTEKELYTFEAEKKDFADLLELAEEDAKERKLFKKGCDAVNIIDFVTL
;
A
#
# COMPACT_ATOMS: atom_id res chain seq x y z
N MET A 1 -19.50 28.51 -8.73
CA MET A 1 -18.69 28.93 -7.58
C MET A 1 -17.23 28.71 -7.96
N GLN A 2 -16.38 29.74 -7.95
CA GLN A 2 -14.94 29.60 -8.19
C GLN A 2 -14.30 29.00 -6.93
N GLY A 3 -13.67 27.85 -7.08
CA GLY A 3 -12.94 27.17 -6.03
C GLY A 3 -12.18 26.03 -6.67
N LYS A 4 -10.97 25.75 -6.18
CA LYS A 4 -10.16 24.64 -6.68
C LYS A 4 -10.18 23.49 -5.68
N ILE A 5 -9.93 22.30 -6.19
CA ILE A 5 -9.79 21.08 -5.41
C ILE A 5 -8.43 20.49 -5.76
N MET A 6 -7.60 20.26 -4.75
CA MET A 6 -6.41 19.43 -4.87
C MET A 6 -6.85 17.98 -4.74
N VAL A 7 -6.59 17.16 -5.74
CA VAL A 7 -6.97 15.74 -5.75
C VAL A 7 -5.71 14.89 -5.67
N THR A 8 -5.71 13.90 -4.80
CA THR A 8 -4.64 12.90 -4.65
C THR A 8 -5.14 11.56 -5.13
N TYR A 9 -4.39 10.91 -6.03
CA TYR A 9 -4.72 9.59 -6.56
C TYR A 9 -3.51 8.67 -6.60
N SER A 10 -3.76 7.37 -6.73
CA SER A 10 -2.75 6.34 -6.97
C SER A 10 -3.14 5.50 -8.17
N LEU A 11 -2.18 4.79 -8.78
CA LEU A 11 -2.51 3.82 -9.81
C LEU A 11 -3.02 2.51 -9.19
N ILE A 12 -3.92 1.85 -9.89
CA ILE A 12 -4.33 0.48 -9.63
C ILE A 12 -3.61 -0.41 -10.64
N CYS A 13 -2.80 -1.33 -10.13
CA CYS A 13 -2.04 -2.25 -10.94
C CYS A 13 -2.43 -3.71 -10.61
N ASP A 14 -2.40 -4.58 -11.61
CA ASP A 14 -2.70 -6.03 -11.47
C ASP A 14 -1.77 -6.72 -10.47
N ASN A 15 -0.56 -6.18 -10.28
CA ASN A 15 0.46 -6.69 -9.37
C ASN A 15 0.43 -6.01 -7.98
N ASP A 16 -0.61 -5.23 -7.68
CA ASP A 16 -0.81 -4.71 -6.32
C ASP A 16 -1.12 -5.89 -5.39
N ASN A 17 -0.27 -6.09 -4.40
CA ASN A 17 -0.42 -7.17 -3.45
C ASN A 17 -0.78 -6.61 -2.09
N TYR A 18 -1.65 -7.34 -1.40
CA TYR A 18 -1.96 -7.16 0.00
C TYR A 18 -2.03 -8.54 0.62
N LEU A 19 -1.21 -8.77 1.63
CA LEU A 19 -1.21 -10.01 2.37
C LEU A 19 -1.13 -9.70 3.86
N GLU A 20 -2.08 -10.25 4.58
CA GLU A 20 -2.12 -10.22 6.03
C GLU A 20 -1.60 -11.55 6.57
N VAL A 21 -0.58 -11.52 7.43
CA VAL A 21 0.02 -12.71 8.03
C VAL A 21 0.00 -12.55 9.54
N SER A 22 -0.69 -13.47 10.22
CA SER A 22 -0.70 -13.50 11.68
C SER A 22 0.67 -13.87 12.24
N MET A 23 1.01 -13.36 13.42
CA MET A 23 2.24 -13.71 14.11
C MET A 23 2.37 -15.22 14.33
N LYS A 24 1.24 -15.91 14.57
CA LYS A 24 1.19 -17.36 14.67
C LYS A 24 1.70 -18.05 13.40
N GLN A 25 1.22 -17.63 12.22
CA GLN A 25 1.67 -18.21 10.94
C GLN A 25 3.17 -17.97 10.69
N ILE A 26 3.71 -16.85 11.17
CA ILE A 26 5.15 -16.54 11.09
C ILE A 26 5.96 -17.48 11.98
N LEU A 27 5.49 -17.73 13.20
CA LEU A 27 6.17 -18.60 14.17
C LEU A 27 5.99 -20.09 13.86
N GLU A 28 4.97 -20.49 13.11
CA GLU A 28 4.85 -21.84 12.55
C GLU A 28 5.84 -22.09 11.39
N ASN A 29 6.41 -21.04 10.80
CA ASN A 29 7.38 -21.16 9.71
C ASN A 29 8.80 -21.43 10.24
N GLU A 30 9.26 -22.68 10.08
CA GLU A 30 10.59 -23.09 10.53
C GLU A 30 11.73 -22.23 9.98
N LYS A 31 11.65 -21.76 8.74
CA LYS A 31 12.72 -20.95 8.14
C LYS A 31 12.86 -19.63 8.86
N ILE A 32 11.72 -18.99 9.17
CA ILE A 32 11.69 -17.72 9.90
C ILE A 32 12.18 -17.93 11.33
N VAL A 33 11.69 -18.96 12.03
CA VAL A 33 12.12 -19.26 13.41
C VAL A 33 13.62 -19.57 13.48
N LYS A 34 14.16 -20.34 12.52
CA LYS A 34 15.60 -20.61 12.43
C LYS A 34 16.39 -19.31 12.20
N LEU A 35 15.90 -18.43 11.32
CA LEU A 35 16.53 -17.14 11.06
C LEU A 35 16.54 -16.28 12.33
N LEU A 36 15.41 -16.14 13.04
CA LEU A 36 15.31 -15.39 14.30
C LEU A 36 16.30 -15.92 15.35
N LYS A 37 16.34 -17.23 15.58
CA LYS A 37 17.30 -17.85 16.51
C LYS A 37 18.73 -17.58 16.10
N SER A 38 19.02 -17.71 14.81
CA SER A 38 20.36 -17.49 14.28
C SER A 38 20.77 -16.02 14.29
N GLU A 39 19.85 -15.06 14.23
CA GLU A 39 20.19 -13.64 14.21
C GLU A 39 20.39 -13.10 15.62
N PHE A 40 19.48 -13.43 16.54
CA PHE A 40 19.42 -12.79 17.85
C PHE A 40 20.05 -13.63 18.98
N LEU A 41 20.20 -14.95 18.83
CA LEU A 41 20.68 -15.84 19.90
C LEU A 41 21.62 -16.95 19.37
N LYS A 42 22.70 -16.55 18.68
CA LYS A 42 23.74 -17.47 18.15
C LYS A 42 24.38 -18.30 19.27
N GLY A 43 24.56 -19.60 19.02
CA GLY A 43 25.34 -20.50 19.89
C GLY A 43 24.58 -21.07 21.09
N VAL A 44 23.30 -20.70 21.29
CA VAL A 44 22.48 -21.20 22.39
C VAL A 44 21.68 -22.44 21.96
N ARG A 45 21.68 -23.47 22.80
CA ARG A 45 20.90 -24.71 22.59
C ARG A 45 19.52 -24.58 23.25
N ASN A 46 18.54 -25.31 22.73
CA ASN A 46 17.16 -25.41 23.30
C ASN A 46 16.39 -24.08 23.36
N LEU A 47 16.53 -23.24 22.33
CA LEU A 47 15.79 -21.98 22.23
C LEU A 47 14.32 -22.23 21.87
N ASN A 48 13.40 -21.62 22.62
CA ASN A 48 12.01 -21.43 22.21
C ASN A 48 11.83 -20.02 21.65
N VAL A 49 10.91 -19.84 20.70
CA VAL A 49 10.50 -18.52 20.20
C VAL A 49 9.00 -18.42 20.37
N GLU A 50 8.56 -17.41 21.11
CA GLU A 50 7.17 -17.16 21.44
C GLU A 50 6.87 -15.67 21.30
N SER A 51 5.62 -15.34 20.96
CA SER A 51 5.10 -13.97 20.95
C SER A 51 4.24 -13.76 22.19
N SER A 52 4.34 -12.59 22.82
CA SER A 52 3.42 -12.19 23.90
C SER A 52 2.10 -11.61 23.38
N MET A 53 2.01 -11.37 22.07
CA MET A 53 0.82 -10.86 21.38
C MET A 53 0.35 -11.89 20.36
N ASP A 54 -0.74 -12.58 20.69
CA ASP A 54 -1.34 -13.63 19.85
C ASP A 54 -2.10 -13.06 18.64
N ASP A 55 -2.52 -11.80 18.73
CA ASP A 55 -3.30 -11.06 17.73
C ASP A 55 -2.45 -10.14 16.84
N ALA A 56 -1.13 -10.10 17.07
CA ALA A 56 -0.23 -9.31 16.24
C ALA A 56 -0.26 -9.80 14.79
N THR A 57 -0.36 -8.84 13.88
CA THR A 57 -0.51 -9.10 12.44
C THR A 57 0.50 -8.28 11.66
N ILE A 58 1.16 -8.93 10.69
CA ILE A 58 2.06 -8.27 9.76
C ILE A 58 1.34 -8.11 8.42
N ILE A 59 1.32 -6.87 7.93
CA ILE A 59 0.75 -6.51 6.63
C ILE A 59 1.90 -6.36 5.65
N LEU A 60 1.86 -7.13 4.57
CA LEU A 60 2.72 -6.97 3.40
C LEU A 60 1.86 -6.35 2.29
N SER A 61 2.13 -5.11 1.94
CA SER A 61 1.40 -4.41 0.89
C SER A 61 2.34 -3.72 -0.07
N THR A 62 1.96 -3.64 -1.34
CA THR A 62 2.66 -2.80 -2.32
C THR A 62 2.57 -1.33 -1.87
N GLU A 63 3.72 -0.67 -1.75
CA GLU A 63 3.75 0.79 -1.56
C GLU A 63 3.32 1.47 -2.85
N LYS A 64 2.26 2.28 -2.77
CA LYS A 64 1.72 3.00 -3.92
C LYS A 64 2.30 4.40 -3.99
N GLU A 65 2.76 4.78 -5.17
CA GLU A 65 3.11 6.17 -5.47
C GLU A 65 1.82 7.00 -5.55
N LEU A 66 1.85 8.18 -4.94
CA LEU A 66 0.74 9.12 -4.90
C LEU A 66 1.02 10.29 -5.84
N TYR A 67 0.01 10.65 -6.61
CA TYR A 67 0.06 11.76 -7.56
C TYR A 67 -1.03 12.76 -7.21
N THR A 68 -0.78 14.03 -7.52
CA THR A 68 -1.72 15.11 -7.24
C THR A 68 -1.95 15.97 -8.48
N PHE A 69 -3.18 16.45 -8.64
CA PHE A 69 -3.55 17.45 -9.65
C PHE A 69 -4.62 18.42 -9.11
N GLU A 70 -4.77 19.57 -9.78
CA GLU A 70 -5.80 20.56 -9.47
C GLU A 70 -7.01 20.39 -10.38
N ALA A 71 -8.20 20.31 -9.77
CA ALA A 71 -9.48 20.32 -10.45
C ALA A 71 -10.31 21.56 -10.06
N GLU A 72 -11.21 21.99 -10.92
CA GLU A 72 -12.19 23.00 -10.57
C GLU A 72 -13.29 22.40 -9.69
N LYS A 73 -13.79 23.13 -8.70
CA LYS A 73 -14.84 22.65 -7.78
C LYS A 73 -16.15 22.28 -8.48
N LYS A 74 -16.41 22.88 -9.64
CA LYS A 74 -17.57 22.52 -10.48
C LYS A 74 -17.46 21.12 -11.09
N ASP A 75 -16.23 20.61 -11.25
CA ASP A 75 -15.93 19.33 -11.89
C ASP A 75 -15.74 18.22 -10.83
N PHE A 76 -16.29 18.42 -9.62
CA PHE A 76 -16.21 17.47 -8.52
C PHE A 76 -16.83 16.09 -8.86
N ALA A 77 -17.85 16.06 -9.73
CA ALA A 77 -18.44 14.80 -10.17
C ALA A 77 -17.49 13.98 -11.07
N ASP A 78 -16.53 14.66 -11.70
CA ASP A 78 -15.70 14.11 -12.77
C ASP A 78 -14.25 13.86 -12.30
N LEU A 79 -13.96 13.96 -11.00
CA LEU A 79 -12.58 13.85 -10.47
C LEU A 79 -11.88 12.54 -10.85
N LEU A 80 -12.63 11.43 -10.96
CA LEU A 80 -12.05 10.15 -11.37
C LEU A 80 -11.60 10.20 -12.83
N GLU A 81 -12.44 10.71 -13.74
CA GLU A 81 -12.12 10.84 -15.15
C GLU A 81 -10.95 11.82 -15.34
N LEU A 82 -10.98 12.97 -14.65
CA LEU A 82 -9.88 13.94 -14.68
C LEU A 82 -8.56 13.36 -14.13
N ALA A 83 -8.62 12.49 -13.12
CA ALA A 83 -7.43 11.81 -12.60
C ALA A 83 -6.86 10.80 -13.61
N GLU A 84 -7.72 10.09 -14.34
CA GLU A 84 -7.30 9.19 -15.41
C GLU A 84 -6.70 9.95 -16.60
N GLU A 85 -7.27 11.12 -16.94
CA GLU A 85 -6.74 12.02 -17.94
C GLU A 85 -5.36 12.56 -17.53
N ASP A 86 -5.20 13.09 -16.31
CA ASP A 86 -3.90 13.52 -15.78
C ASP A 86 -2.87 12.37 -15.83
N ALA A 87 -3.27 11.17 -15.40
CA ALA A 87 -2.40 10.00 -15.45
C ALA A 87 -1.98 9.60 -16.88
N LYS A 88 -2.87 9.74 -17.87
CA LYS A 88 -2.57 9.53 -19.29
C LYS A 88 -1.63 10.60 -19.83
N GLU A 89 -1.91 11.87 -19.57
CA GLU A 89 -1.10 13.00 -20.03
C GLU A 89 0.33 12.92 -19.49
N ARG A 90 0.47 12.53 -18.22
CA ARG A 90 1.75 12.34 -17.54
C ARG A 90 2.42 10.99 -17.83
N LYS A 91 1.76 10.12 -18.62
CA LYS A 91 2.23 8.78 -19.02
C LYS A 91 2.57 7.88 -17.82
N LEU A 92 1.75 7.92 -16.78
CA LEU A 92 1.97 7.17 -15.54
C LEU A 92 1.59 5.70 -15.68
N PHE A 93 0.64 5.37 -16.57
CA PHE A 93 0.21 4.01 -16.81
C PHE A 93 1.35 3.15 -17.38
N LYS A 94 1.81 2.19 -16.56
CA LYS A 94 2.77 1.15 -16.91
C LYS A 94 2.02 -0.14 -17.26
N LYS A 95 2.72 -1.13 -17.82
CA LYS A 95 2.12 -2.43 -18.18
C LYS A 95 1.43 -3.06 -16.96
N GLY A 96 0.13 -3.34 -17.09
CA GLY A 96 -0.70 -3.91 -16.01
C GLY A 96 -1.17 -2.89 -14.99
N CYS A 97 -1.19 -1.60 -15.32
CA CYS A 97 -1.81 -0.54 -14.53
C CYS A 97 -2.74 0.23 -15.46
N ASP A 98 -4.05 0.12 -15.26
CA ASP A 98 -5.05 0.59 -16.22
C ASP A 98 -6.12 1.50 -15.61
N ALA A 99 -6.10 1.68 -14.29
CA ALA A 99 -7.06 2.51 -13.57
C ALA A 99 -6.39 3.34 -12.48
N VAL A 100 -7.09 4.36 -11.99
CA VAL A 100 -6.67 5.19 -10.85
C VAL A 100 -7.62 4.99 -9.68
N ASN A 101 -7.11 5.20 -8.47
CA ASN A 101 -7.88 5.24 -7.24
C ASN A 101 -7.72 6.62 -6.61
N ILE A 102 -8.82 7.34 -6.39
CA ILE A 102 -8.82 8.59 -5.63
C ILE A 102 -8.58 8.27 -4.16
N ILE A 103 -7.53 8.85 -3.59
CA ILE A 103 -7.14 8.66 -2.19
C ILE A 103 -7.70 9.76 -1.31
N ASP A 104 -7.61 11.00 -1.76
CA ASP A 104 -8.05 12.16 -1.01
C ASP A 104 -8.36 13.33 -1.94
N PHE A 105 -9.16 14.28 -1.47
CA PHE A 105 -9.32 15.58 -2.13
C PHE A 105 -9.57 16.68 -1.11
N VAL A 106 -8.92 17.83 -1.30
CA VAL A 106 -8.97 18.97 -0.39
C VAL A 106 -9.37 20.22 -1.18
N THR A 107 -10.38 20.94 -0.71
CA THR A 107 -10.73 22.24 -1.30
C THR A 107 -9.66 23.26 -0.93
N LEU A 108 -9.18 24.01 -1.92
CA LEU A 108 -8.21 25.10 -1.78
C LEU A 108 -8.89 26.45 -1.51
#